data_AF-A0A9E3JL80-F1
#
_entry.id   AF-A0A9E3JL80-F1
#
_cell.length_a   1.000
_cell.length_b   1.000
_cell.length_c   1.000
_cell.angle_alpha   90.00
_cell.angle_beta   90.00
_cell.angle_gamma   90.00
#
_symmetry.space_group_name_H-M   'P 1'
#
loop_
_entity.id
_entity.type
_entity.pdbx_description
1 polymer ?
#
loop_
_entity_poly.entity_id
_entity_poly.type
_entity_poly.pdbx_seq_one_letter_code
_entity_poly.pdbx_strand_id
1 'polypeptide(L)'
;MGLIDGLLGHAGETPVEKLAEEFAPLLAPGEPLQRAFSTIRDLIVFTDRRVVLVNKQGITAKKTEYRSIPYRAITMFSLETAGHFDLEAELRIWLSGQPAPVELHLGRGSGSQAIVALLAQHAAR
;
A
#
# COMPACT_ATOMS: atom_id res chain seq x y z
N MET A 1 -24.28 -5.66 -6.16
CA MET A 1 -24.00 -6.79 -5.25
C MET A 1 -22.74 -7.45 -5.75
N GLY A 2 -21.59 -7.47 -5.08
CA GLY A 2 -21.19 -7.02 -3.76
C GLY A 2 -19.75 -7.49 -3.62
N LEU A 3 -18.78 -6.69 -4.06
CA LEU A 3 -17.34 -6.97 -3.86
C LEU A 3 -16.86 -6.57 -2.44
N ILE A 4 -17.80 -6.15 -1.58
CA ILE A 4 -17.53 -5.52 -0.29
C ILE A 4 -17.86 -6.46 0.89
N ASP A 5 -18.58 -7.58 0.65
CA ASP A 5 -19.10 -8.42 1.75
C ASP A 5 -18.11 -9.44 2.33
N GLY A 6 -16.85 -9.48 1.86
CA GLY A 6 -15.85 -10.44 2.34
C GLY A 6 -14.61 -9.83 3.02
N LEU A 7 -14.46 -8.51 3.02
CA LEU A 7 -13.24 -7.80 3.43
C LEU A 7 -13.49 -6.73 4.50
N LEU A 8 -14.67 -6.74 5.13
CA LEU A 8 -14.98 -5.87 6.26
C LEU A 8 -14.55 -6.55 7.56
N GLY A 9 -13.25 -6.53 7.86
CA GLY A 9 -12.80 -6.86 9.22
C GLY A 9 -11.32 -7.18 9.43
N HIS A 10 -10.59 -7.53 8.38
CA HIS A 10 -9.16 -7.86 8.48
C HIS A 10 -8.37 -7.04 7.46
N ALA A 11 -7.70 -5.97 7.90
CA ALA A 11 -6.62 -5.41 7.11
C ALA A 11 -5.57 -6.51 6.97
N GLY A 12 -5.10 -6.78 5.76
CA GLY A 12 -4.35 -7.98 5.50
C GLY A 12 -3.85 -8.03 4.07
N GLU A 13 -2.97 -8.98 3.80
CA GLU A 13 -2.47 -9.22 2.45
C GLU A 13 -3.64 -9.51 1.49
N THR A 14 -3.69 -8.75 0.40
CA THR A 14 -4.65 -8.95 -0.68
C THR A 14 -4.00 -9.87 -1.72
N PRO A 15 -4.64 -11.00 -2.07
CA PRO A 15 -4.15 -11.85 -3.15
C PRO A 15 -4.03 -11.05 -4.45
N VAL A 16 -2.85 -11.10 -5.09
CA VAL A 16 -2.56 -10.32 -6.30
C VAL A 16 -3.44 -10.72 -7.47
N GLU A 17 -3.94 -11.96 -7.48
CA GLU A 17 -4.85 -12.50 -8.50
C GLU A 17 -6.17 -11.72 -8.53
N LYS A 18 -6.63 -11.23 -7.37
CA LYS A 18 -7.85 -10.41 -7.27
C LYS A 18 -7.65 -9.00 -7.81
N LEU A 19 -6.41 -8.55 -7.94
CA LEU A 19 -6.04 -7.22 -8.40
C LEU A 19 -5.58 -7.21 -9.85
N ALA A 20 -5.30 -8.37 -10.44
CA ALA A 20 -4.69 -8.49 -11.76
C ALA A 20 -5.49 -7.78 -12.86
N GLU A 21 -6.82 -7.95 -12.88
CA GLU A 21 -7.68 -7.30 -13.89
C GLU A 21 -7.71 -5.78 -13.73
N GLU A 22 -7.81 -5.29 -12.49
CA GLU A 22 -7.85 -3.85 -12.18
C GLU A 22 -6.51 -3.16 -12.49
N PHE A 23 -5.39 -3.84 -12.18
CA PHE A 23 -4.05 -3.30 -12.35
C PHE A 23 -3.47 -3.54 -13.75
N ALA A 24 -3.98 -4.47 -14.55
CA ALA A 24 -3.49 -4.74 -15.90
C ALA A 24 -3.26 -3.47 -16.76
N PRO A 25 -4.18 -2.49 -16.85
CA PRO A 25 -3.95 -1.26 -17.61
C PRO A 25 -2.99 -0.27 -16.93
N LEU A 26 -2.66 -0.46 -15.66
CA LEU A 26 -1.79 0.43 -14.87
C LEU A 26 -0.32 -0.01 -14.88
N LEU A 27 -0.06 -1.26 -15.25
CA LEU A 27 1.26 -1.89 -15.24
C LEU A 27 1.99 -1.65 -16.57
N ALA A 28 3.29 -1.41 -16.47
CA ALA A 28 4.14 -1.39 -17.65
C ALA A 28 4.30 -2.80 -18.24
N PRO A 29 4.65 -2.94 -19.53
CA PRO A 29 4.95 -4.25 -20.12
C PRO A 29 5.99 -5.02 -19.29
N GLY A 30 5.62 -6.23 -18.89
CA GLY A 30 6.45 -7.12 -18.08
C GLY A 30 6.70 -6.64 -16.64
N GLU A 31 5.86 -5.76 -16.09
CA GLU A 31 5.87 -5.37 -14.67
C GLU A 31 4.96 -6.31 -13.86
N PRO A 32 5.49 -7.34 -13.15
CA PRO A 32 4.69 -8.21 -12.31
C PRO A 32 4.20 -7.53 -11.03
N LEU A 33 2.94 -7.81 -10.65
CA LEU A 33 2.48 -7.62 -9.28
C LEU A 33 3.18 -8.64 -8.36
N GLN A 34 3.69 -8.18 -7.23
CA GLN A 34 4.38 -9.04 -6.27
C GLN A 34 3.56 -9.25 -5.01
N ARG A 35 3.17 -8.16 -4.34
CA ARG A 35 2.46 -8.19 -3.06
C ARG A 35 1.49 -7.03 -2.97
N ALA A 36 0.38 -7.20 -2.27
CA ALA A 36 -0.57 -6.12 -2.04
C ALA A 36 -1.15 -6.20 -0.63
N PHE A 37 -1.44 -5.04 -0.05
CA PHE A 37 -2.03 -4.94 1.29
C PHE A 37 -3.12 -3.89 1.28
N SER A 38 -4.33 -4.28 1.68
CA SER A 38 -5.49 -3.39 1.75
C SER A 38 -5.79 -2.98 3.19
N THR A 39 -6.14 -1.71 3.34
CA THR A 39 -6.82 -1.16 4.53
C THR A 39 -8.27 -0.84 4.15
N ILE A 40 -9.04 -0.25 5.07
CA ILE A 40 -10.44 0.14 4.81
C ILE A 40 -10.54 1.21 3.70
N ARG A 41 -9.51 2.05 3.54
CA ARG A 41 -9.53 3.19 2.59
C ARG A 41 -8.41 3.16 1.55
N ASP A 42 -7.29 2.53 1.88
CA ASP A 42 -6.07 2.57 1.08
C ASP A 42 -5.66 1.17 0.65
N LEU A 43 -4.96 1.08 -0.47
CA LEU A 43 -4.32 -0.14 -0.94
C LEU A 43 -2.88 0.20 -1.33
N ILE A 44 -1.93 -0.57 -0.79
CA ILE A 44 -0.51 -0.49 -1.15
C ILE A 44 -0.13 -1.73 -1.95
N VAL A 45 0.40 -1.53 -3.15
CA VAL A 45 0.78 -2.60 -4.08
C VAL A 45 2.27 -2.48 -4.41
N PHE A 46 2.98 -3.61 -4.33
CA PHE A 46 4.38 -3.74 -4.66
C PHE A 46 4.52 -4.45 -6.01
N THR A 47 5.31 -3.85 -6.91
CA THR A 47 5.76 -4.48 -8.14
C THR A 47 7.27 -4.73 -8.08
N ASP A 48 7.89 -5.20 -9.15
CA ASP A 48 9.35 -5.25 -9.24
C ASP A 48 9.99 -3.85 -9.40
N ARG A 49 9.21 -2.80 -9.74
CA ARG A 49 9.70 -1.47 -10.12
C ARG A 49 9.31 -0.34 -9.18
N ARG A 50 8.13 -0.42 -8.55
CA ARG A 50 7.56 0.67 -7.75
C ARG A 50 6.57 0.17 -6.70
N VAL A 51 6.30 1.06 -5.74
CA VAL A 51 5.11 0.98 -4.90
C VAL A 51 3.99 1.78 -5.59
N VAL A 52 2.80 1.20 -5.69
CA VAL A 52 1.59 1.90 -6.13
C VAL A 52 0.68 2.07 -4.91
N LEU A 53 0.37 3.32 -4.57
CA LEU A 53 -0.59 3.67 -3.54
C LEU A 53 -1.91 4.01 -4.19
N VAL A 54 -2.98 3.34 -3.76
CA VAL A 54 -4.34 3.57 -4.23
C VAL A 54 -5.14 4.15 -3.08
N ASN A 55 -5.62 5.38 -3.25
CA ASN A 55 -6.44 6.07 -2.25
C ASN A 55 -7.84 6.33 -2.82
N LYS A 56 -8.88 5.89 -2.11
CA LYS A 56 -10.28 6.17 -2.47
C LYS A 56 -10.75 7.43 -1.74
N GLN A 57 -10.95 8.50 -2.50
CA GLN A 57 -11.34 9.81 -2.03
C GLN A 57 -12.86 10.04 -2.11
N GLY A 58 -13.38 10.81 -1.15
CA GLY A 58 -14.76 11.32 -1.13
C GLY A 58 -15.79 10.36 -0.52
N ILE A 59 -16.95 10.91 -0.15
CA ILE A 59 -18.03 10.20 0.56
C ILE A 59 -18.56 9.00 -0.25
N THR A 60 -18.55 9.12 -1.59
CA THR A 60 -19.03 8.07 -2.49
C THR A 60 -17.94 7.09 -2.92
N ALA A 61 -16.68 7.29 -2.51
CA ALA A 61 -15.50 6.52 -2.93
C ALA A 61 -15.32 6.38 -4.45
N LYS A 62 -15.94 7.26 -5.25
CA LYS A 62 -15.89 7.22 -6.72
C LYS A 62 -14.59 7.76 -7.29
N LYS A 63 -13.87 8.59 -6.53
CA LYS A 63 -12.60 9.17 -6.96
C LYS A 63 -11.47 8.30 -6.41
N THR A 64 -10.71 7.67 -7.30
CA THR A 64 -9.55 6.87 -6.93
C THR A 64 -8.29 7.55 -7.43
N GLU A 65 -7.34 7.78 -6.54
CA GLU A 65 -5.99 8.24 -6.88
C GLU A 65 -5.05 7.04 -6.92
N TYR A 66 -4.32 6.88 -8.02
CA TYR A 66 -3.23 5.90 -8.16
C TYR A 66 -1.91 6.65 -8.19
N ARG A 67 -1.15 6.58 -7.11
CA ARG A 67 0.15 7.25 -6.97
C ARG A 67 1.28 6.24 -7.09
N SER A 68 2.14 6.42 -8.09
CA SER A 68 3.32 5.59 -8.31
C SER A 68 4.56 6.17 -7.65
N ILE A 69 5.21 5.38 -6.83
CA ILE A 69 6.45 5.73 -6.11
C ILE A 69 7.55 4.76 -6.55
N PRO A 70 8.47 5.17 -7.45
CA PRO A 70 9.63 4.37 -7.80
C PRO A 70 10.48 4.09 -6.56
N TYR A 71 11.03 2.88 -6.43
CA TYR A 71 11.83 2.51 -5.25
C TYR A 71 13.01 3.45 -5.00
N ARG A 72 13.73 3.85 -6.06
CA ARG A 72 14.83 4.83 -6.00
C ARG A 72 14.45 6.22 -5.47
N ALA A 73 13.15 6.55 -5.43
CA ALA A 73 12.69 7.83 -4.91
C ALA A 73 12.47 7.79 -3.40
N ILE A 74 12.42 6.60 -2.79
CA ILE A 74 12.19 6.42 -1.35
C ILE A 74 13.52 6.64 -0.63
N THR A 75 13.61 7.67 0.19
CA THR A 75 14.84 8.04 0.92
C THR A 75 14.83 7.57 2.37
N MET A 76 13.65 7.42 2.96
CA MET A 76 13.47 6.95 4.33
C MET A 76 12.05 6.39 4.48
N PHE A 77 11.87 5.44 5.39
CA PHE A 77 10.54 5.01 5.81
C PHE A 77 10.56 4.68 7.31
N SER A 78 9.42 4.84 7.97
CA SER A 78 9.22 4.48 9.37
C SER A 78 7.86 3.84 9.57
N LEU A 79 7.78 2.90 10.49
CA LEU A 79 6.51 2.31 10.95
C LEU A 79 6.35 2.62 12.44
N GLU A 80 5.28 3.29 12.80
CA GLU A 80 4.90 3.56 14.19
C GLU A 80 3.71 2.67 14.56
N THR A 81 3.83 1.87 15.61
CA THR A 81 2.78 0.95 16.08
C THR A 81 2.21 1.44 17.40
N ALA A 82 0.89 1.41 17.57
CA ALA A 82 0.25 1.84 18.80
C ALA A 82 0.34 0.75 19.90
N GLY A 83 1.45 0.68 20.63
CA GLY A 83 1.57 -0.14 21.84
C GLY A 83 1.20 -1.64 21.70
N HIS A 84 0.94 -2.31 22.83
CA HIS A 84 0.74 -3.77 22.86
C HIS A 84 -0.69 -4.24 22.52
N PHE A 85 -1.65 -3.30 22.46
CA PHE A 85 -3.08 -3.60 22.30
C PHE A 85 -3.75 -2.90 21.13
N ASP A 86 -3.13 -1.84 20.59
CA ASP A 86 -3.68 -1.12 19.47
C ASP A 86 -3.01 -1.63 18.18
N LEU A 87 -3.87 -2.05 17.26
CA LEU A 87 -3.48 -2.82 16.07
C LEU A 87 -3.43 -1.92 14.84
N GLU A 88 -3.53 -0.62 15.08
CA GLU A 88 -3.28 0.42 14.11
C GLU A 88 -1.78 0.73 14.08
N ALA A 89 -1.28 0.95 12.88
CA ALA A 89 0.09 1.38 12.66
C ALA A 89 0.12 2.49 11.62
N GLU A 90 1.04 3.41 11.77
CA GLU A 90 1.24 4.50 10.83
C GLU A 90 2.54 4.26 10.06
N LEU A 91 2.42 4.11 8.75
CA LEU A 91 3.57 4.03 7.85
C LEU A 91 3.83 5.42 7.27
N ARG A 92 5.08 5.87 7.39
CA ARG A 92 5.56 7.11 6.78
C ARG A 92 6.66 6.79 5.78
N ILE A 93 6.58 7.35 4.57
CA ILE A 93 7.54 7.16 3.48
C ILE A 93 8.02 8.53 3.01
N TRP A 94 9.30 8.84 3.18
CA TRP A 94 9.91 10.05 2.65
C TRP A 94 10.39 9.83 1.24
N LEU A 95 10.11 10.81 0.39
CA LEU A 95 10.50 10.81 -1.00
C LEU A 95 11.57 11.88 -1.25
N SER A 96 12.51 11.58 -2.14
CA SER A 96 13.54 12.53 -2.55
C SER A 96 12.91 13.84 -3.04
N GLY A 97 13.38 14.95 -2.48
CA GLY A 97 12.87 16.30 -2.79
C GLY A 97 11.55 16.68 -2.11
N GLN A 98 10.98 15.83 -1.24
CA GLN A 98 9.76 16.16 -0.47
C GLN A 98 10.08 16.30 1.03
N PRO A 99 9.72 17.43 1.66
CA PRO A 99 10.00 17.64 3.09
C PRO A 99 9.05 16.86 3.99
N ALA A 100 7.82 16.63 3.55
CA ALA A 100 6.82 15.87 4.30
C ALA A 100 6.76 14.42 3.80
N PRO A 101 6.55 13.44 4.69
CA PRO A 101 6.35 12.06 4.27
C PRO A 101 4.99 11.87 3.62
N VAL A 102 4.91 10.79 2.85
CA VAL A 102 3.66 10.14 2.53
C VAL A 102 3.22 9.27 3.71
N GLU A 103 2.06 9.57 4.27
CA GLU A 103 1.51 8.86 5.43
C GLU A 103 0.41 7.88 5.01
N LEU A 104 0.43 6.67 5.58
CA LEU A 104 -0.60 5.65 5.43
C LEU A 104 -0.99 5.09 6.79
N HIS A 105 -2.30 5.10 7.07
CA HIS A 105 -2.85 4.44 8.24
C HIS A 105 -3.14 2.98 7.92
N LEU A 106 -2.38 2.10 8.55
CA LEU A 106 -2.53 0.66 8.44
C LEU A 106 -3.44 0.17 9.57
N GLY A 107 -4.57 -0.44 9.21
CA GLY A 107 -5.53 -0.95 10.18
C GLY A 107 -5.12 -2.26 10.85
N ARG A 108 -6.00 -2.74 11.73
CA ARG A 108 -5.86 -4.00 12.50
C ARG A 108 -5.57 -5.21 11.61
N GLY A 109 -4.43 -5.87 11.87
CA GLY A 109 -4.01 -7.10 11.16
C GLY A 109 -3.20 -6.85 9.89
N SER A 110 -2.95 -5.58 9.55
CA SER A 110 -2.11 -5.23 8.41
C SER A 110 -0.75 -5.91 8.53
N GLY A 111 -0.26 -6.50 7.44
CA GLY A 111 1.11 -7.02 7.35
C GLY A 111 2.15 -5.90 7.39
N SER A 112 2.04 -4.97 8.34
CA SER A 112 2.84 -3.75 8.49
C SER A 112 4.33 -4.06 8.59
N GLN A 113 4.68 -5.12 9.31
CA GLN A 113 6.06 -5.65 9.35
C GLN A 113 6.51 -6.18 7.97
N ALA A 114 5.64 -6.86 7.23
CA ALA A 114 5.94 -7.34 5.89
C ALA A 114 6.10 -6.18 4.89
N ILE A 115 5.31 -5.12 5.03
CA ILE A 115 5.44 -3.87 4.26
C ILE A 115 6.83 -3.26 4.49
N VAL A 116 7.28 -3.16 5.75
CA VAL A 116 8.63 -2.67 6.09
C VAL A 116 9.71 -3.56 5.47
N ALA A 117 9.56 -4.88 5.56
CA ALA A 117 10.51 -5.82 4.96
C ALA A 117 10.59 -5.68 3.43
N LEU A 118 9.46 -5.51 2.74
CA LEU A 118 9.40 -5.29 1.30
C LEU A 118 10.00 -3.93 0.91
N LEU A 119 9.70 -2.87 1.66
CA LEU A 119 10.35 -1.57 1.45
C LEU A 119 11.86 -1.68 1.59
N ALA A 120 12.36 -2.37 2.63
CA ALA A 120 13.80 -2.60 2.81
C ALA A 120 14.40 -3.43 1.67
N GLN A 121 13.70 -4.45 1.18
CA GLN A 121 14.17 -5.30 0.08
C GLN A 121 14.37 -4.53 -1.23
N HIS A 122 13.48 -3.58 -1.53
CA HIS A 122 13.43 -2.90 -2.82
C HIS A 122 14.02 -1.49 -2.81
N ALA A 123 13.84 -0.71 -1.74
CA ALA A 123 14.30 0.67 -1.66
C ALA A 123 15.76 0.83 -1.21
N ALA A 124 16.35 -0.19 -0.58
CA ALA A 124 17.76 -0.16 -0.17
C ALA A 124 18.76 -0.44 -1.31
N ARG A 125 18.30 -0.54 -2.56
CA ARG A 125 19.11 -0.89 -3.74
C ARG A 125 19.37 0.30 -4.65
#